data_AF-A0A2G9MRE5-F1
#
_entry.id   AF-A0A2G9MRE5-F1
#
_cell.length_a   1.000
_cell.length_b   1.000
_cell.length_c   1.000
_cell.angle_alpha   90.00
_cell.angle_beta   90.00
_cell.angle_gamma   90.00
#
_symmetry.space_group_name_H-M   'P 1'
#
loop_
_entity.id
_entity.type
_entity.pdbx_description
1 polymer ?
#
loop_
_entity_poly.entity_id
_entity_poly.type
_entity_poly.pdbx_seq_one_letter_code
_entity_poly.pdbx_strand_id
1 'polypeptide(L)'
;MIVVAEFGGDISEEDQETFDQILEPVMKIYNFVKYAATVLAVLFLLFAGVLFITSANDQAKREQAKSMAMYIVIGLVIIWVAPLVVGFLTG
;
A
#
# COMPACT_ATOMS: atom_id res chain seq x y z
N MET A 1 -24.93 41.70 12.50
CA MET A 1 -25.25 40.27 12.37
C MET A 1 -23.94 39.54 12.15
N ILE A 2 -23.46 38.80 13.15
CA ILE A 2 -22.20 38.05 13.04
C ILE A 2 -22.54 36.76 12.31
N VAL A 3 -21.87 36.51 11.19
CA VAL A 3 -21.94 35.24 10.46
C VAL A 3 -21.27 34.20 11.34
N VAL A 4 -22.07 33.44 12.09
CA VAL A 4 -21.61 32.21 12.73
C VAL A 4 -21.30 31.26 11.58
N ALA A 5 -20.03 30.96 11.38
CA ALA A 5 -19.62 29.91 10.47
C ALA A 5 -20.27 28.61 10.98
N GLU A 6 -21.23 28.12 10.22
CA GLU A 6 -21.91 26.86 10.49
C GLU A 6 -20.95 25.74 10.07
N PHE A 7 -19.97 25.46 10.94
CA PHE A 7 -19.01 24.35 10.83
C PHE A 7 -19.70 22.99 11.05
N GLY A 8 -20.80 22.74 10.35
CA GLY A 8 -21.63 21.55 10.53
C GLY A 8 -22.66 21.29 9.43
N GLY A 9 -22.60 22.00 8.31
CA GLY A 9 -23.42 21.65 7.14
C GLY A 9 -22.85 20.42 6.42
N ASP A 10 -23.72 19.51 6.01
CA ASP A 10 -23.35 18.42 5.09
C ASP A 10 -22.59 19.02 3.89
N ILE A 11 -21.45 18.42 3.58
CA ILE A 11 -20.61 18.78 2.44
C ILE A 11 -21.50 18.86 1.19
N SER A 12 -21.58 20.04 0.58
CA SER A 12 -22.42 20.28 -0.59
C SER A 12 -21.99 19.34 -1.73
N GLU A 13 -22.90 18.98 -2.64
CA GLU A 13 -22.57 18.10 -3.78
C GLU A 13 -21.38 18.66 -4.59
N GLU A 14 -21.25 19.99 -4.66
CA GLU A 14 -20.15 20.71 -5.31
C GLU A 14 -18.78 20.51 -4.61
N ASP A 15 -18.78 20.40 -3.27
CA ASP A 15 -17.56 20.15 -2.48
C ASP A 15 -17.07 18.71 -2.63
N GLN A 16 -17.99 17.74 -2.72
CA GLN A 16 -17.65 16.32 -2.94
C GLN A 16 -17.02 16.10 -4.31
N GLU A 17 -17.61 16.70 -5.35
CA GLU A 17 -17.05 16.64 -6.70
C GLU A 17 -15.65 17.27 -6.77
N THR A 18 -15.44 18.38 -6.07
CA THR A 18 -14.12 19.05 -6.00
C THR A 18 -13.09 18.17 -5.29
N PHE A 19 -13.50 17.50 -4.19
CA PHE A 19 -12.64 16.59 -3.45
C PHE A 19 -12.24 15.36 -4.29
N ASP A 20 -13.19 14.76 -5.00
CA ASP A 20 -12.95 13.61 -5.88
C ASP A 20 -12.00 13.96 -7.03
N GLN A 21 -12.16 15.14 -7.63
CA GLN A 21 -11.26 15.63 -8.69
C GLN A 21 -9.82 15.80 -8.19
N ILE A 22 -9.62 16.20 -6.94
CA ILE A 22 -8.29 16.33 -6.32
C ILE A 22 -7.70 14.96 -5.97
N LEU A 23 -8.54 14.00 -5.56
CA LEU A 23 -8.09 12.64 -5.18
C LEU A 23 -7.83 11.73 -6.38
N GLU A 24 -8.50 11.94 -7.52
CA GLU A 24 -8.39 11.05 -8.68
C GLU A 24 -6.92 10.84 -9.15
N PRO A 25 -6.08 11.87 -9.30
CA PRO A 25 -4.67 11.70 -9.65
C PRO A 25 -3.89 10.92 -8.60
N VAL A 26 -4.16 11.19 -7.31
CA VAL A 26 -3.50 10.51 -6.18
C VAL A 26 -3.84 9.01 -6.20
N MET A 27 -5.11 8.68 -6.42
CA MET A 27 -5.57 7.29 -6.50
C MET A 27 -5.01 6.56 -7.72
N LYS A 28 -4.85 7.24 -8.85
CA LYS A 28 -4.16 6.67 -10.02
C LYS A 28 -2.70 6.32 -9.71
N ILE A 29 -1.96 7.23 -9.06
CA ILE A 29 -0.57 6.98 -8.65
C ILE A 29 -0.50 5.84 -7.63
N TYR A 30 -1.37 5.85 -6.62
CA TYR A 30 -1.44 4.78 -5.62
C TYR A 30 -1.68 3.41 -6.28
N ASN A 31 -2.66 3.31 -7.17
CA ASN A 31 -2.97 2.05 -7.86
C ASN A 31 -1.80 1.60 -8.75
N PHE A 32 -1.18 2.53 -9.48
CA PHE A 32 0.00 2.23 -10.28
C PHE A 32 1.14 1.65 -9.42
N VAL A 33 1.48 2.32 -8.32
CA VAL A 33 2.53 1.87 -7.39
C VAL A 33 2.16 0.53 -6.76
N LYS A 34 0.90 0.34 -6.33
CA LYS A 34 0.39 -0.91 -5.75
C LYS A 34 0.61 -2.09 -6.71
N TYR A 35 0.19 -1.95 -7.97
CA TYR A 35 0.34 -3.04 -8.93
C TYR A 35 1.79 -3.25 -9.35
N ALA A 36 2.56 -2.18 -9.56
CA ALA A 36 3.99 -2.28 -9.87
C ALA A 36 4.78 -2.97 -8.74
N ALA A 37 4.56 -2.56 -7.50
CA ALA A 37 5.17 -3.17 -6.33
C ALA A 37 4.76 -4.64 -6.16
N THR A 38 3.51 -4.98 -6.48
CA THR A 38 3.04 -6.38 -6.43
C THR A 38 3.79 -7.26 -7.43
N VAL A 39 3.99 -6.78 -8.67
CA VAL A 39 4.77 -7.51 -9.68
C VAL A 39 6.22 -7.64 -9.25
N LEU A 40 6.85 -6.57 -8.78
CA LEU A 40 8.22 -6.60 -8.30
C LEU A 40 8.39 -7.57 -7.11
N ALA A 41 7.46 -7.57 -6.18
CA ALA A 41 7.47 -8.46 -5.02
C ALA A 41 7.52 -9.94 -5.45
N VAL A 42 6.72 -10.33 -6.46
CA VAL A 42 6.76 -11.69 -7.00
C VAL A 42 8.14 -12.03 -7.57
N LEU A 43 8.75 -11.11 -8.33
CA LEU A 43 10.10 -11.31 -8.88
C LEU A 43 11.15 -11.47 -7.78
N PHE A 44 11.11 -10.62 -6.74
CA PHE A 44 12.01 -10.74 -5.60
C PHE A 44 11.74 -12.00 -4.77
N LEU A 45 10.50 -12.48 -4.71
CA LEU A 45 10.16 -13.72 -4.03
C LEU A 45 10.75 -14.93 -4.77
N LEU A 46 10.72 -14.92 -6.11
CA LEU A 46 11.43 -15.91 -6.92
C LEU A 46 12.93 -15.87 -6.66
N PHE A 47 13.52 -14.66 -6.61
CA PHE A 47 14.93 -14.49 -6.26
C PHE A 47 15.25 -15.04 -4.86
N ALA A 48 14.37 -14.81 -3.87
CA ALA A 48 14.50 -15.39 -2.54
C ALA A 48 14.43 -16.93 -2.57
N GLY A 49 13.53 -17.49 -3.37
CA GLY A 49 13.44 -18.94 -3.57
C GLY A 49 14.71 -19.54 -4.17
N VAL A 50 15.26 -18.91 -5.21
CA VAL A 50 16.53 -19.34 -5.84
C VAL A 50 17.68 -19.24 -4.83
N LEU A 51 17.79 -18.13 -4.10
CA LEU A 51 18.81 -17.95 -3.07
C LEU A 51 18.69 -19.04 -2.01
N PHE A 52 17.48 -19.35 -1.54
CA PHE A 52 17.24 -20.39 -0.55
C PHE A 52 17.69 -21.78 -1.03
N ILE A 53 17.29 -22.18 -2.25
CA ILE A 53 17.64 -23.50 -2.84
C ILE A 53 19.15 -23.62 -3.05
N THR A 54 19.79 -22.57 -3.57
CA THR A 54 21.22 -22.57 -3.89
C THR A 54 22.13 -22.39 -2.67
N SER A 55 21.58 -22.02 -1.50
CA SER A 55 22.36 -21.79 -0.28
C SER A 55 23.06 -23.05 0.26
N ALA A 56 22.68 -24.25 -0.17
CA ALA A 56 23.32 -25.51 0.23
C ALA A 56 23.58 -25.58 1.75
N ASN A 57 24.84 -25.69 2.20
CA ASN A 57 25.23 -25.75 3.62
C ASN A 57 25.55 -24.38 4.26
N ASP A 58 25.40 -23.29 3.51
CA ASP A 58 25.60 -21.93 4.01
C ASP A 58 24.35 -21.46 4.78
N GLN A 59 24.41 -21.56 6.10
CA GLN A 59 23.33 -21.15 6.99
C GLN A 59 23.02 -19.64 6.89
N ALA A 60 24.04 -18.81 6.65
CA ALA A 60 23.85 -17.37 6.55
C ALA A 60 23.02 -17.01 5.31
N LYS A 61 23.30 -17.64 4.16
CA LYS A 61 22.50 -17.42 2.93
C LYS A 61 21.08 -17.95 3.06
N ARG A 62 20.87 -19.08 3.74
CA ARG A 62 19.52 -19.60 4.02
C ARG A 62 18.70 -18.61 4.85
N GLU A 63 19.30 -18.04 5.89
CA GLU A 63 18.62 -17.09 6.76
C GLU A 63 18.34 -15.76 6.05
N GLN A 64 19.28 -15.30 5.22
CA GLN A 64 19.07 -14.14 4.36
C GLN A 64 17.89 -14.33 3.42
N ALA A 65 17.77 -15.49 2.75
CA ALA A 65 16.67 -15.78 1.84
C ALA A 65 15.31 -15.77 2.55
N LYS A 66 15.22 -16.36 3.75
CA LYS A 66 14.00 -16.34 4.57
C LYS A 66 13.63 -14.93 5.01
N SER A 67 14.61 -14.16 5.49
CA SER A 67 14.38 -12.77 5.91
C SER A 67 13.90 -11.92 4.75
N MET A 68 14.51 -12.09 3.57
CA MET A 68 14.09 -11.41 2.35
C MET A 68 12.65 -11.76 1.97
N ALA A 69 12.30 -13.06 1.96
CA ALA A 69 10.92 -13.49 1.70
C ALA A 69 9.93 -12.89 2.71
N MET A 70 10.30 -12.86 4.00
CA MET A 70 9.49 -12.25 5.05
C MET A 70 9.23 -10.76 4.79
N TYR A 71 10.26 -9.98 4.48
CA TYR A 71 10.11 -8.55 4.21
C TYR A 71 9.26 -8.27 2.97
N ILE A 72 9.38 -9.10 1.92
CA ILE A 72 8.53 -9.00 0.73
C ILE A 72 7.05 -9.22 1.09
N VAL A 73 6.76 -10.25 1.87
CA VAL A 73 5.40 -10.57 2.31
C VAL A 73 4.84 -9.44 3.19
N ILE A 74 5.62 -8.92 4.14
CA ILE A 74 5.19 -7.80 4.99
C ILE A 74 4.87 -6.56 4.14
N GLY A 75 5.72 -6.22 3.18
CA GLY A 75 5.49 -5.09 2.27
C GLY A 75 4.20 -5.26 1.45
N LEU A 76 3.95 -6.46 0.94
CA LEU A 76 2.69 -6.77 0.26
C LEU A 76 1.50 -6.61 1.20
N VAL A 77 1.55 -7.18 2.39
CA VAL A 77 0.46 -7.08 3.37
C VAL A 77 0.13 -5.61 3.64
N ILE A 78 1.13 -4.75 3.87
CA ILE A 78 0.91 -3.32 4.13
C ILE A 78 0.16 -2.65 2.96
N ILE A 79 0.60 -2.86 1.72
CA ILE A 79 -0.03 -2.26 0.52
C ILE A 79 -1.49 -2.66 0.40
N TRP A 80 -1.80 -3.94 0.66
CA TRP A 80 -3.15 -4.49 0.51
C TRP A 80 -4.07 -4.18 1.70
N VAL A 81 -3.51 -3.99 2.89
CA VAL A 81 -4.25 -3.63 4.10
C VAL A 81 -4.51 -2.13 4.20
N ALA A 82 -3.71 -1.28 3.55
CA ALA A 82 -3.88 0.17 3.55
C ALA A 82 -5.33 0.68 3.35
N PRO A 83 -6.09 0.26 2.32
CA PRO A 83 -7.46 0.75 2.13
C PRO A 83 -8.43 0.31 3.25
N LEU A 84 -8.20 -0.85 3.88
CA LEU A 84 -8.99 -1.30 5.02
C LEU A 84 -8.77 -0.38 6.23
N VAL A 85 -7.51 0.01 6.46
CA VAL A 85 -7.16 0.93 7.56
C VAL A 85 -7.74 2.32 7.31
N VAL A 86 -7.60 2.86 6.09
CA VAL A 86 -8.19 4.16 5.75
C VAL A 86 -9.71 4.14 5.94
N GLY A 87 -10.38 3.11 5.42
CA GLY A 87 -11.83 2.96 5.59
C GLY A 87 -12.27 2.82 7.05
N PHE A 88 -11.46 2.19 7.91
CA PHE A 88 -11.73 2.12 9.35
C PHE A 88 -11.55 3.48 10.05
N LEU A 89 -10.64 4.33 9.57
CA LEU A 89 -10.39 5.65 10.16
C LEU A 89 -11.39 6.71 9.69
N THR A 90 -11.92 6.58 8.47
CA THR A 90 -12.91 7.51 7.90
C THR A 90 -14.35 7.06 8.11
N GLY A 91 -14.56 5.83 8.58
CA GLY A 91 -15.88 5.25 8.86
C GLY A 91 -16.39 5.53 10.27
#